data_AF-A0A2T0BSS2-F1
#
_entry.id   AF-A0A2T0BSS2-F1
#
_cell.length_a   1.000
_cell.length_b   1.000
_cell.length_c   1.000
_cell.angle_alpha   90.00
_cell.angle_beta   90.00
_cell.angle_gamma   90.00
#
_symmetry.space_group_name_H-M   'P 1'
#
loop_
_entity.id
_entity.type
_entity.pdbx_description
1 polymer ?
#
loop_
_entity_poly.entity_id
_entity_poly.type
_entity_poly.pdbx_seq_one_letter_code
_entity_poly.pdbx_strand_id
1 'polypeptide(L)'
;MKSEKEKMLAPNVQIYTAAHPIDPTERVTGKEFAKPIIIGNNVWIGGGAIICPGVKIGDNVTIGAGSVVTKDIPDDVIAAGNPCRVIENI
;
A
#
# COMPACT_ATOMS: atom_id res chain seq x y z
N MET A 1 17.33 12.81 21.38
CA MET A 1 16.07 12.95 20.60
C MET A 1 16.04 11.81 19.61
N LYS A 2 15.10 10.88 19.75
CA LYS A 2 15.07 9.65 18.93
C LYS A 2 14.71 10.01 17.49
N SER A 3 15.69 9.89 16.59
CA SER A 3 15.57 10.03 15.15
C SER A 3 15.01 8.73 14.53
N GLU A 4 13.93 8.19 15.10
CA GLU A 4 13.41 6.88 14.69
C GLU A 4 12.57 7.03 13.41
N LYS A 5 12.90 6.22 12.40
CA LYS A 5 12.14 6.11 11.14
C LYS A 5 10.86 5.34 11.44
N GLU A 6 9.76 6.05 11.68
CA GLU A 6 8.52 5.43 12.13
C GLU A 6 7.63 4.98 10.96
N LYS A 7 6.96 3.84 11.11
CA LYS A 7 5.90 3.38 10.22
C LYS A 7 4.69 3.12 11.11
N MET A 8 3.60 3.82 10.84
CA MET A 8 2.40 3.74 11.65
C MET A 8 1.30 3.10 10.84
N LEU A 9 0.77 1.98 11.33
CA LEU A 9 -0.39 1.31 10.74
C LEU A 9 -1.54 1.48 11.72
N ALA A 10 -2.60 2.14 11.27
CA ALA A 10 -3.84 2.21 12.02
C ALA A 10 -4.56 0.85 12.02
N PRO A 11 -5.65 0.68 12.80
CA PRO A 11 -6.38 -0.58 12.88
C PRO A 11 -6.85 -1.09 11.50
N ASN A 12 -6.82 -2.40 11.33
CA ASN A 12 -7.33 -3.12 10.15
C ASN A 12 -6.66 -2.76 8.81
N VAL A 13 -5.41 -2.29 8.83
CA VAL A 13 -4.60 -2.17 7.59
C VAL A 13 -4.32 -3.56 7.02
N GLN A 14 -4.49 -3.71 5.70
CA GLN A 14 -4.31 -4.96 4.97
C GLN A 14 -3.17 -4.79 3.97
N ILE A 15 -2.17 -5.69 4.03
CA ILE A 15 -1.00 -5.68 3.16
C ILE A 15 -0.96 -7.03 2.43
N TYR A 16 -1.20 -7.00 1.12
CA TYR A 16 -1.28 -8.21 0.31
C TYR A 16 -0.09 -8.31 -0.62
N THR A 17 0.79 -9.27 -0.37
CA THR A 17 1.85 -9.64 -1.32
C THR A 17 1.38 -10.72 -2.30
N ALA A 18 0.48 -11.61 -1.87
CA ALA A 18 -0.04 -12.73 -2.66
C ALA A 18 -1.10 -12.28 -3.70
N ALA A 19 -1.13 -12.97 -4.84
CA ALA A 19 -2.08 -12.79 -5.92
C ALA A 19 -2.22 -14.07 -6.76
N HIS A 20 -3.24 -14.09 -7.62
CA HIS A 20 -3.48 -15.17 -8.57
C HIS A 20 -3.44 -14.68 -10.02
N PRO A 21 -3.15 -15.56 -10.99
CA PRO A 21 -3.37 -15.29 -12.41
C PRO A 21 -4.79 -14.76 -12.67
N ILE A 22 -4.92 -13.80 -13.59
CA ILE A 22 -6.23 -13.23 -13.97
C ILE A 22 -7.00 -14.16 -14.91
N ASP A 23 -6.29 -14.96 -15.70
CA ASP A 23 -6.87 -16.00 -16.55
C ASP A 23 -7.54 -17.06 -15.66
N PRO A 24 -8.85 -17.32 -15.81
CA PRO A 24 -9.55 -18.33 -15.01
C PRO A 24 -8.97 -19.74 -15.18
N THR A 25 -8.52 -20.10 -16.38
CA THR A 25 -7.98 -21.43 -16.68
C THR A 25 -6.66 -21.67 -15.96
N GLU A 26 -5.84 -20.64 -15.81
CA GLU A 26 -4.61 -20.72 -15.03
C GLU A 26 -4.87 -20.64 -13.53
N ARG A 27 -5.80 -19.79 -13.08
CA ARG A 27 -6.12 -19.63 -11.65
C ARG A 27 -6.64 -20.92 -11.00
N VAL A 28 -7.46 -21.70 -11.69
CA VAL A 28 -8.02 -22.95 -11.14
C VAL A 28 -7.00 -24.08 -11.02
N THR A 29 -5.80 -23.93 -11.58
CA THR A 29 -4.73 -24.93 -11.38
C THR A 29 -4.10 -24.84 -9.99
N GLY A 30 -4.52 -23.89 -9.15
CA GLY A 30 -3.92 -23.61 -7.84
C GLY A 30 -2.62 -22.81 -7.93
N LYS A 31 -2.26 -22.28 -9.11
CA LYS A 31 -1.11 -21.39 -9.26
C LYS A 31 -1.36 -20.05 -8.54
N GLU A 32 -0.35 -19.58 -7.84
CA GLU A 32 -0.31 -18.29 -7.18
C GLU A 32 1.08 -17.67 -7.32
N PHE A 33 1.18 -16.36 -7.12
CA PHE A 33 2.44 -15.64 -7.10
C PHE A 33 2.40 -14.54 -6.05
N ALA A 34 3.57 -14.04 -5.66
CA ALA A 34 3.67 -12.88 -4.77
C ALA A 34 4.48 -11.76 -5.44
N LYS A 35 4.11 -10.51 -5.14
CA LYS A 35 4.90 -9.32 -5.48
C LYS A 35 5.27 -8.58 -4.20
N PRO A 36 6.54 -8.19 -4.01
CA PRO A 36 6.97 -7.50 -2.79
C PRO A 36 6.28 -6.13 -2.68
N ILE A 37 6.07 -5.69 -1.45
CA ILE A 37 5.62 -4.33 -1.13
C ILE A 37 6.76 -3.63 -0.40
N ILE A 38 7.02 -2.38 -0.80
CA ILE A 38 8.06 -1.54 -0.19
C ILE A 38 7.35 -0.35 0.47
N ILE A 39 7.61 -0.13 1.76
CA ILE A 39 7.09 1.00 2.51
C ILE A 39 8.27 1.83 3.00
N GLY A 40 8.29 3.09 2.63
CA GLY A 40 9.30 4.08 3.02
C GLY A 40 9.33 4.38 4.52
N ASN A 41 10.08 5.42 4.87
CA ASN A 41 10.22 5.95 6.22
C ASN A 41 9.14 6.99 6.48
N ASN A 42 8.74 7.15 7.75
CA ASN A 42 7.76 8.15 8.19
C ASN A 42 6.40 8.04 7.46
N VAL A 43 5.98 6.80 7.19
CA VAL A 43 4.70 6.53 6.52
C VAL A 43 3.61 6.32 7.57
N TRP A 44 2.48 7.00 7.38
CA TRP A 44 1.25 6.74 8.12
C TRP A 44 0.20 6.12 7.21
N ILE A 45 -0.25 4.91 7.56
CA ILE A 45 -1.31 4.21 6.84
C ILE A 45 -2.59 4.24 7.67
N GLY A 46 -3.58 4.98 7.18
CA GLY A 46 -4.88 5.14 7.80
C GLY A 46 -5.68 3.84 7.92
N GLY A 47 -6.63 3.81 8.85
CA GLY A 47 -7.32 2.57 9.25
C GLY A 47 -8.10 1.95 8.10
N GLY A 48 -8.10 0.62 8.01
CA GLY A 48 -8.80 -0.11 6.96
C GLY A 48 -8.24 0.06 5.54
N ALA A 49 -7.07 0.69 5.37
CA ALA A 49 -6.45 0.81 4.06
C ALA A 49 -5.91 -0.54 3.55
N ILE A 50 -5.98 -0.74 2.24
CA ILE A 50 -5.54 -1.94 1.52
C ILE A 50 -4.35 -1.58 0.63
N ILE A 51 -3.22 -2.27 0.82
CA ILE A 51 -2.02 -2.15 -0.03
C ILE A 51 -1.91 -3.37 -0.94
N CYS A 52 -2.04 -3.16 -2.26
CA CYS A 52 -2.01 -4.23 -3.25
C CYS A 52 -0.59 -4.74 -3.56
N PRO A 53 -0.47 -5.96 -4.11
CA PRO A 53 0.82 -6.57 -4.45
C PRO A 53 1.67 -5.72 -5.39
N GLY A 54 2.97 -5.58 -5.09
CA GLY A 54 3.92 -4.89 -5.97
C GLY A 54 4.02 -3.37 -5.76
N VAL A 55 3.23 -2.81 -4.85
CA VAL A 55 3.22 -1.36 -4.57
C VAL A 55 4.47 -0.94 -3.79
N LYS A 56 5.06 0.18 -4.22
CA LYS A 56 6.02 0.97 -3.44
C LYS A 56 5.36 2.25 -2.91
N ILE A 57 5.40 2.45 -1.61
CA ILE A 57 5.05 3.71 -0.94
C ILE A 57 6.35 4.42 -0.58
N GLY A 58 6.46 5.67 -0.99
CA GLY A 58 7.57 6.56 -0.72
C GLY A 58 7.76 6.92 0.75
N ASP A 59 8.76 7.76 1.01
CA ASP A 59 9.04 8.34 2.33
C ASP A 59 8.05 9.49 2.63
N ASN A 60 7.75 9.72 3.91
CA ASN A 60 6.89 10.80 4.42
C ASN A 60 5.45 10.80 3.89
N VAL A 61 4.92 9.64 3.51
CA VAL A 61 3.58 9.52 2.92
C VAL A 61 2.50 9.33 3.97
N THR A 62 1.37 10.04 3.80
CA THR A 62 0.11 9.70 4.49
C THR A 62 -0.87 9.04 3.53
N ILE A 63 -1.30 7.83 3.87
CA ILE A 63 -2.40 7.13 3.18
C ILE A 63 -3.69 7.32 3.97
N GLY A 64 -4.72 7.88 3.35
CA GLY A 64 -6.03 8.09 3.97
C GLY A 64 -6.71 6.77 4.38
N ALA A 65 -7.55 6.80 5.42
CA ALA A 65 -8.32 5.65 5.87
C ALA A 65 -9.21 5.06 4.76
N GLY A 66 -9.35 3.74 4.73
CA GLY A 66 -10.15 3.00 3.74
C GLY A 66 -9.61 3.05 2.30
N SER A 67 -8.41 3.58 2.08
CA SER A 67 -7.85 3.70 0.73
C SER A 67 -7.44 2.36 0.15
N VAL A 68 -7.57 2.20 -1.17
CA VAL A 68 -7.13 0.99 -1.91
C VAL A 68 -5.96 1.36 -2.82
N VAL A 69 -4.76 1.11 -2.33
CA VAL A 69 -3.50 1.48 -2.98
C VAL A 69 -3.14 0.43 -4.03
N THR A 70 -3.33 0.79 -5.30
CA THR A 70 -3.17 -0.10 -6.47
C THR A 70 -1.94 0.21 -7.31
N LYS A 71 -1.24 1.31 -7.01
CA LYS A 71 -0.06 1.80 -7.73
C LYS A 71 0.89 2.46 -6.72
N ASP A 72 2.14 2.61 -7.13
CA ASP A 72 3.16 3.30 -6.35
C ASP A 72 2.73 4.71 -5.96
N ILE A 73 3.11 5.11 -4.74
CA ILE A 73 2.86 6.44 -4.19
C ILE A 73 4.23 7.12 -4.00
N PRO A 74 4.46 8.31 -4.58
CA PRO A 74 5.72 9.02 -4.46
C PRO A 74 5.97 9.51 -3.04
N ASP A 75 7.18 10.00 -2.77
CA ASP A 75 7.54 10.63 -1.49
C ASP A 75 6.75 11.92 -1.26
N ASP A 76 6.64 12.36 0.00
CA ASP A 76 6.15 13.70 0.42
C ASP A 76 4.73 14.04 -0.08
N VAL A 77 3.80 13.09 0.00
CA VAL A 77 2.39 13.31 -0.41
C VAL A 77 1.38 12.77 0.59
N ILE A 78 0.17 13.33 0.51
CA ILE A 78 -1.04 12.73 1.03
C ILE A 78 -1.76 12.05 -0.15
N ALA A 79 -2.10 10.77 0.01
CA ALA A 79 -2.86 10.02 -0.99
C ALA A 79 -4.07 9.33 -0.35
N ALA A 80 -5.21 9.33 -1.03
CA ALA A 80 -6.41 8.69 -0.52
C ALA A 80 -7.34 8.19 -1.63
N GLY A 81 -8.31 7.35 -1.25
CA GLY A 81 -9.44 6.94 -2.09
C GLY A 81 -9.36 5.50 -2.61
N ASN A 82 -10.37 5.12 -3.40
CA ASN A 82 -10.44 3.83 -4.07
C ASN A 82 -10.82 4.04 -5.55
N PRO A 83 -9.86 3.92 -6.49
CA PRO A 83 -8.44 3.63 -6.25
C PRO A 83 -7.70 4.82 -5.64
N CYS A 84 -6.70 4.57 -4.79
CA CYS A 84 -5.94 5.61 -4.09
C CYS A 84 -5.17 6.51 -5.09
N ARG A 85 -5.23 7.82 -4.89
CA ARG A 85 -4.54 8.84 -5.71
C ARG A 85 -3.93 9.89 -4.80
N VAL A 86 -2.85 10.51 -5.27
CA VAL A 86 -2.29 11.73 -4.63
C VAL A 86 -3.37 12.80 -4.63
N ILE A 87 -3.60 13.40 -3.47
CA ILE A 87 -4.55 14.50 -3.28
C ILE A 87 -3.85 15.81 -2.91
N GLU A 88 -2.67 15.74 -2.31
CA GLU A 88 -1.91 16.90 -1.84
C GLU A 88 -0.42 16.55 -1.68
N ASN A 89 0.46 17.55 -1.84
CA ASN A 89 1.90 17.44 -1.53
C ASN A 89 2.14 17.98 -0.11
N ILE A 90 3.16 17.45 0.59
CA ILE A 90 3.55 17.86 1.95
C ILE A 90 4.67 18.89 1.89
#